data_AF-M4U552-F1
#
_entry.id   AF-M4U552-F1
#
_cell.length_a   1.000
_cell.length_b   1.000
_cell.length_c   1.000
_cell.angle_alpha   90.00
_cell.angle_beta   90.00
_cell.angle_gamma   90.00
#
_symmetry.space_group_name_H-M   'P 1'
#
loop_
_entity.id
_entity.type
_entity.pdbx_description
1 polymer ?
#
loop_
_entity_poly.entity_id
_entity_poly.type
_entity_poly.pdbx_seq_one_letter_code
_entity_poly.pdbx_strand_id
1 'polypeptide(L)'
;MDSNNQTLPESKDRKVIENGFTWIPMDKRKSKFGGPMTPRKAELRHPLLWLARDGNELYFVNSSDETLDLVTAGTGGFQSVDDNCINVSTVNKYEYKNVKPNDAVKVEEFDGFYDLDYVLQVSIQVKSNNLGNIEIFSPSKKGGIGEAILIWDTMENGKNVWIKNCK
;
A
#
# COMPACT_ATOMS: atom_id res chain seq x y z
N MET A 1 -5.16 -32.50 26.99
CA MET A 1 -4.04 -32.93 26.16
C MET A 1 -4.53 -32.92 24.71
N ASP A 2 -4.25 -31.95 23.84
CA ASP A 2 -3.60 -30.66 23.93
C ASP A 2 -4.28 -29.77 22.89
N SER A 3 -4.76 -28.61 23.32
CA SER A 3 -5.27 -27.58 22.42
C SER A 3 -4.06 -26.96 21.73
N ASN A 4 -3.89 -27.26 20.44
CA ASN A 4 -2.91 -26.60 19.57
C ASN A 4 -3.26 -25.12 19.42
N ASN A 5 -2.90 -24.33 20.43
CA ASN A 5 -2.74 -22.88 20.31
C ASN A 5 -1.45 -22.66 19.51
N GLN A 6 -1.56 -22.69 18.19
CA GLN A 6 -0.57 -22.07 17.34
C GLN A 6 -0.51 -20.59 17.71
N THR A 7 0.53 -20.25 18.44
CA THR A 7 0.90 -18.89 18.78
C THR A 7 1.12 -18.16 17.46
N LEU A 8 0.29 -17.13 17.20
CA LEU A 8 0.47 -16.24 16.06
C LEU A 8 1.91 -15.70 16.08
N PRO A 9 2.64 -15.71 14.96
CA PRO A 9 4.03 -15.30 14.93
C PRO A 9 4.17 -13.83 15.34
N GLU A 10 5.26 -13.58 16.05
CA GLU A 10 5.70 -12.32 16.64
C GLU A 10 5.49 -11.09 15.74
N SER A 11 5.16 -9.98 16.40
CA SER A 11 5.21 -8.59 15.94
C SER A 11 6.12 -8.38 14.72
N LYS A 12 5.55 -8.35 13.51
CA LYS A 12 6.23 -7.76 12.35
C LYS A 12 6.43 -6.27 12.66
N ASP A 13 7.69 -5.83 12.74
CA ASP A 13 8.06 -4.52 13.27
C ASP A 13 7.37 -3.37 12.53
N ARG A 14 6.72 -2.49 13.31
CA ARG A 14 6.20 -1.21 12.84
C ARG A 14 7.36 -0.30 12.48
N LYS A 15 7.25 0.41 11.35
CA LYS A 15 8.32 1.30 10.85
C LYS A 15 7.74 2.57 10.25
N VAL A 16 8.36 3.69 10.58
CA VAL A 16 8.05 5.02 10.05
C VAL A 16 9.32 5.59 9.42
N ILE A 17 9.21 6.16 8.24
CA ILE A 17 10.29 6.82 7.51
C ILE A 17 9.86 8.26 7.23
N GLU A 18 10.60 9.21 7.81
CA GLU A 18 10.36 10.63 7.60
C GLU A 18 10.94 11.07 6.25
N ASN A 19 10.10 11.62 5.36
CA ASN A 19 10.51 12.17 4.06
C ASN A 19 11.39 11.23 3.21
N GLY A 20 11.13 9.92 3.29
CA GLY A 20 12.00 8.91 2.68
C GLY A 20 11.72 8.60 1.21
N PHE A 21 10.59 9.08 0.68
CA PHE A 21 10.13 8.69 -0.66
C PHE A 21 9.83 9.92 -1.51
N THR A 22 10.29 9.89 -2.76
CA THR A 22 9.98 10.92 -3.76
C THR A 22 9.32 10.27 -4.96
N TRP A 23 8.10 10.72 -5.27
CA TRP A 23 7.41 10.25 -6.46
C TRP A 23 7.93 10.95 -7.72
N ILE A 24 8.23 10.16 -8.75
CA ILE A 24 8.68 10.66 -10.06
C ILE A 24 7.58 10.37 -11.09
N PRO A 25 7.04 11.37 -11.81
CA PRO A 25 6.09 11.15 -12.89
C PRO A 25 6.57 10.14 -13.93
N MET A 26 5.66 9.31 -14.48
CA MET A 26 6.01 8.23 -15.40
C MET A 26 6.68 8.69 -16.69
N ASP A 27 6.40 9.90 -17.15
CA ASP A 27 7.02 10.56 -18.30
C ASP A 27 8.45 11.04 -18.02
N LYS A 28 8.80 11.27 -16.75
CA LYS A 28 10.13 11.68 -16.30
C LYS A 28 11.02 10.50 -15.87
N ARG A 29 10.48 9.28 -15.83
CA ARG A 29 11.25 8.08 -15.43
C ARG A 29 12.19 7.63 -16.52
N LYS A 30 13.41 7.24 -16.14
CA LYS A 30 14.38 6.62 -17.03
C LYS A 30 13.97 5.18 -17.35
N SER A 31 14.33 4.70 -18.55
CA SER A 31 14.14 3.30 -18.93
C SER A 31 14.97 2.38 -18.04
N LYS A 32 14.35 1.32 -17.51
CA LYS A 32 15.06 0.27 -16.76
C LYS A 32 16.04 -0.53 -17.62
N PHE A 33 15.88 -0.49 -18.95
CA PHE A 33 16.67 -1.26 -19.91
C PHE A 33 17.64 -0.40 -20.72
N GLY A 34 17.90 0.85 -20.30
CA GLY A 34 18.97 1.68 -20.88
C GLY A 34 18.69 2.24 -22.30
N GLY A 35 17.44 2.27 -22.75
CA GLY A 35 17.04 2.80 -24.06
C GLY A 35 16.14 4.05 -24.02
N PRO A 36 15.87 4.69 -25.16
CA PRO A 36 14.93 5.81 -25.25
C PRO A 36 13.52 5.35 -24.86
N MET A 37 12.91 6.05 -23.92
CA MET A 37 11.53 5.77 -23.53
C MET A 37 10.59 6.33 -24.62
N THR A 38 9.52 5.60 -24.96
CA THR A 38 8.48 6.15 -25.81
C THR A 38 7.91 7.41 -25.15
N PRO A 39 7.72 8.52 -25.90
CA PRO A 39 7.16 9.74 -25.33
C PRO A 39 5.80 9.42 -24.70
N ARG A 40 5.66 9.77 -23.42
CA ARG A 40 4.40 9.65 -22.69
C ARG A 40 3.79 11.04 -22.54
N LYS A 41 2.46 11.09 -22.49
CA LYS A 41 1.77 12.31 -22.09
C LYS A 41 2.23 12.70 -20.69
N ALA A 42 2.54 13.98 -20.49
CA ALA A 42 2.95 14.50 -19.19
C ALA A 42 1.85 14.23 -18.14
N GLU A 43 2.24 13.68 -17.00
CA GLU A 43 1.36 13.55 -15.83
C GLU A 43 1.51 14.83 -14.99
N LEU A 44 0.42 15.59 -14.88
CA LEU A 44 0.40 16.88 -14.19
C LEU A 44 -0.08 16.77 -12.74
N ARG A 45 -0.74 15.65 -12.41
CA ARG A 45 -1.23 15.37 -11.06
C ARG A 45 -0.10 14.87 -10.16
N HIS A 46 -0.23 15.11 -8.87
CA HIS A 46 0.67 14.60 -7.84
C HIS A 46 -0.07 13.62 -6.94
N PRO A 47 0.57 12.55 -6.47
CA PRO A 47 -0.07 11.64 -5.54
C PRO A 47 -0.23 12.33 -4.17
N LEU A 48 -1.46 12.30 -3.65
CA LEU A 48 -1.76 12.74 -2.29
C LEU A 48 -1.48 11.60 -1.31
N LEU A 49 -1.98 10.41 -1.62
CA LEU A 49 -1.68 9.16 -0.92
C LEU A 49 -1.20 8.12 -1.93
N TRP A 50 -0.14 7.40 -1.60
CA TRP A 50 0.40 6.36 -2.48
C TRP A 50 1.18 5.28 -1.73
N LEU A 51 1.43 4.19 -2.44
CA LEU A 51 2.21 3.05 -1.97
C LEU A 51 3.58 3.05 -2.63
N ALA A 52 4.62 2.87 -1.82
CA ALA A 52 6.00 2.75 -2.24
C ALA A 52 6.59 1.43 -1.73
N ARG A 53 7.31 0.71 -2.59
CA ARG A 53 8.04 -0.51 -2.20
C ARG A 53 9.52 -0.20 -2.03
N ASP A 54 10.07 -0.63 -0.92
CA ASP A 54 11.51 -0.64 -0.66
C ASP A 54 11.94 -2.06 -0.24
N GLY A 55 12.69 -2.73 -1.12
CA GLY A 55 12.99 -4.16 -0.99
C GLY A 55 11.72 -5.03 -0.87
N ASN A 56 11.59 -5.69 0.28
CA ASN A 56 10.47 -6.56 0.61
C ASN A 56 9.35 -5.83 1.38
N GLU A 57 9.53 -4.57 1.73
CA GLU A 57 8.59 -3.81 2.53
C GLU A 57 7.73 -2.89 1.65
N LEU A 58 6.46 -2.74 2.02
CA LEU A 58 5.53 -1.81 1.40
C LEU A 58 5.17 -0.72 2.39
N TYR A 59 5.25 0.52 1.92
CA TYR A 59 4.98 1.71 2.68
C TYR A 59 3.79 2.45 2.12
N PHE A 60 2.94 2.96 3.01
CA PHE A 60 1.97 3.99 2.72
C PHE A 60 2.62 5.35 2.95
N VAL A 61 2.61 6.19 1.92
CA VAL A 61 3.23 7.51 1.93
C VAL A 61 2.13 8.58 1.98
N ASN A 62 2.18 9.42 3.01
CA ASN A 62 1.35 10.61 3.12
C ASN A 62 2.05 11.76 2.40
N SER A 63 1.73 12.00 1.13
CA SER A 63 2.26 13.16 0.37
C SER A 63 1.31 14.37 0.40
N SER A 64 0.31 14.35 1.29
CA SER A 64 -0.53 15.51 1.54
C SER A 64 0.13 16.52 2.47
N ASP A 65 -0.44 17.72 2.53
CA ASP A 65 -0.01 18.78 3.45
C ASP A 65 -0.67 18.67 4.84
N GLU A 66 -1.44 17.60 5.11
CA GLU A 66 -2.09 17.39 6.41
C GLU A 66 -1.50 16.21 7.20
N THR A 67 -1.67 16.27 8.52
CA THR A 67 -1.38 15.13 9.39
C THR A 67 -2.58 14.19 9.40
N LEU A 68 -2.35 12.91 9.16
CA LEU A 68 -3.39 11.89 9.25
C LEU A 68 -3.51 11.42 10.70
N ASP A 69 -4.72 11.54 11.27
CA ASP A 69 -5.00 11.18 12.67
C ASP A 69 -4.74 9.69 12.92
N LEU A 70 -5.14 8.84 11.96
CA LEU A 70 -5.04 7.39 12.04
C LEU A 70 -4.76 6.80 10.66
N VAL A 71 -3.81 5.87 10.61
CA VAL A 71 -3.60 4.96 9.49
C VAL A 71 -3.57 3.54 10.03
N THR A 72 -4.51 2.70 9.61
CA THR A 72 -4.44 1.25 9.85
C THR A 72 -4.27 0.51 8.54
N ALA A 73 -3.57 -0.62 8.57
CA ALA A 73 -3.42 -1.47 7.41
C ALA A 73 -3.74 -2.92 7.75
N GLY A 74 -4.51 -3.53 6.87
CA GLY A 74 -4.78 -4.95 6.82
C GLY A 74 -4.39 -5.53 5.46
N THR A 75 -4.32 -6.84 5.41
CA THR A 75 -3.98 -7.57 4.19
C THR A 75 -5.14 -8.47 3.85
N GLY A 76 -5.58 -8.40 2.60
CA GLY A 76 -6.50 -9.34 1.99
C GLY A 76 -5.84 -9.99 0.79
N GLY A 77 -6.15 -11.24 0.52
CA GLY A 77 -5.61 -11.90 -0.65
C GLY A 77 -6.17 -13.29 -0.79
N PHE A 78 -5.75 -13.95 -1.85
CA PHE A 78 -6.05 -15.35 -2.02
C PHE A 78 -4.90 -16.08 -2.69
N GLN A 79 -4.76 -17.35 -2.31
CA GLN A 79 -3.87 -18.29 -2.96
C GLN A 79 -4.70 -19.26 -3.80
N SER A 80 -4.34 -19.41 -5.07
CA SER A 80 -4.81 -20.52 -5.89
C SER A 80 -3.97 -21.76 -5.57
N VAL A 81 -4.60 -22.81 -5.09
CA VAL A 81 -4.00 -24.14 -4.89
C VAL A 81 -4.83 -25.12 -5.74
N ASP A 82 -4.32 -25.41 -6.94
CA ASP A 82 -5.01 -26.20 -7.97
C ASP A 82 -6.44 -25.67 -8.27
N ASP A 83 -7.48 -26.47 -8.01
CA ASP A 83 -8.89 -26.10 -8.22
C ASP A 83 -9.50 -25.29 -7.05
N ASN A 84 -8.73 -25.00 -6.00
CA ASN A 84 -9.21 -24.31 -4.80
C ASN A 84 -8.59 -22.93 -4.62
N CYS A 85 -9.36 -22.03 -4.00
CA CYS A 85 -8.95 -20.68 -3.66
C CYS A 85 -9.04 -20.51 -2.14
N ILE A 86 -7.91 -20.23 -1.48
CA ILE A 86 -7.86 -19.97 -0.04
C ILE A 86 -7.72 -18.48 0.18
N ASN A 87 -8.71 -17.85 0.82
CA ASN A 87 -8.64 -16.45 1.22
C ASN A 87 -7.72 -16.29 2.44
N VAL A 88 -6.80 -15.34 2.36
CA VAL A 88 -5.95 -14.93 3.48
C VAL A 88 -6.37 -13.52 3.85
N SER A 89 -6.82 -13.32 5.09
CA SER A 89 -7.09 -11.98 5.61
C SER A 89 -6.44 -11.78 6.97
N THR A 90 -5.84 -10.61 7.16
CA THR A 90 -5.39 -10.12 8.46
C THR A 90 -5.93 -8.72 8.63
N VAL A 91 -6.79 -8.55 9.63
CA VAL A 91 -7.42 -7.26 9.93
C VAL A 91 -6.50 -6.46 10.86
N ASN A 92 -6.23 -5.19 10.52
CA ASN A 92 -5.51 -4.22 11.36
C ASN A 92 -4.16 -4.70 11.88
N LYS A 93 -3.33 -5.26 10.99
CA LYS A 93 -1.96 -5.68 11.30
C LYS A 93 -1.08 -4.51 11.75
N TYR A 94 -1.29 -3.34 11.14
CA TYR A 94 -0.55 -2.13 11.48
C TYR A 94 -1.51 -1.01 11.89
N GLU A 95 -1.10 -0.22 12.88
CA GLU A 95 -1.79 0.99 13.33
C GLU A 95 -0.75 2.08 13.64
N TYR A 96 -0.96 3.26 13.05
CA TYR A 96 -0.16 4.47 13.24
C TYR A 96 -1.08 5.66 13.52
N LYS A 97 -0.62 6.58 14.36
CA LYS A 97 -1.33 7.82 14.71
C LYS A 97 -0.46 9.01 14.38
N ASN A 98 -1.10 10.12 14.00
CA ASN A 98 -0.43 11.39 13.70
C ASN A 98 0.66 11.25 12.62
N VAL A 99 0.35 10.60 11.50
CA VAL A 99 1.28 10.44 10.38
C VAL A 99 1.44 11.80 9.69
N LYS A 100 2.61 12.42 9.78
CA LYS A 100 2.83 13.80 9.32
C LYS A 100 2.89 13.87 7.79
N PRO A 101 2.78 15.09 7.22
CA PRO A 101 3.13 15.33 5.82
C PRO A 101 4.50 14.75 5.46
N ASN A 102 4.56 14.04 4.35
CA ASN A 102 5.72 13.36 3.78
C ASN A 102 6.27 12.17 4.59
N ASP A 103 5.61 11.77 5.68
CA ASP A 103 5.95 10.53 6.38
C ASP A 103 5.43 9.32 5.61
N ALA A 104 6.18 8.23 5.72
CA ALA A 104 5.80 6.93 5.19
C ALA A 104 5.75 5.88 6.31
N VAL A 105 4.71 5.06 6.33
CA VAL A 105 4.52 4.02 7.35
C VAL A 105 4.44 2.64 6.70
N LYS A 106 5.07 1.64 7.31
CA LYS A 106 5.05 0.27 6.80
C LYS A 106 3.65 -0.32 6.92
N VAL A 107 3.11 -0.82 5.82
CA VAL A 107 1.76 -1.39 5.74
C VAL A 107 1.75 -2.85 5.28
N GLU A 108 2.83 -3.34 4.69
CA GLU A 108 3.01 -4.76 4.40
C GLU A 108 4.48 -5.14 4.28
N GLU A 109 4.76 -6.44 4.37
CA GLU A 109 6.03 -7.07 4.03
C GLU A 109 5.77 -8.32 3.20
N PHE A 110 6.38 -8.37 2.02
CA PHE A 110 6.31 -9.46 1.05
C PHE A 110 7.52 -10.38 1.15
N ASP A 111 7.29 -11.68 1.23
CA ASP A 111 8.33 -12.68 1.03
C ASP A 111 8.51 -12.92 -0.48
N GLY A 112 9.63 -12.45 -1.03
CA GLY A 112 9.92 -12.54 -2.45
C GLY A 112 10.02 -13.96 -3.03
N PHE A 113 10.05 -15.01 -2.21
CA PHE A 113 10.05 -16.40 -2.66
C PHE A 113 8.67 -17.05 -2.54
N TYR A 114 7.98 -16.90 -1.41
CA TYR A 114 6.69 -17.55 -1.18
C TYR A 114 5.50 -16.77 -1.77
N ASP A 115 5.59 -15.43 -1.86
CA ASP A 115 4.46 -14.60 -2.32
C ASP A 115 4.31 -14.53 -3.85
N LEU A 116 5.20 -15.17 -4.60
CA LEU A 116 5.20 -15.11 -6.07
C LEU A 116 3.90 -15.64 -6.67
N ASP A 117 3.26 -16.61 -6.01
CA ASP A 117 2.00 -17.20 -6.45
C ASP A 117 0.76 -16.63 -5.77
N TYR A 118 0.93 -15.65 -4.88
CA TYR A 118 -0.17 -14.97 -4.22
C TYR A 118 -0.62 -13.73 -5.00
N VAL A 119 -1.93 -13.54 -5.07
CA VAL A 119 -2.54 -12.26 -5.44
C VAL A 119 -2.84 -11.50 -4.16
N LEU A 120 -2.10 -10.42 -3.93
CA LEU A 120 -2.16 -9.66 -2.68
C LEU A 120 -2.84 -8.32 -2.89
N GLN A 121 -3.67 -7.94 -1.92
CA GLN A 121 -4.34 -6.65 -1.80
C GLN A 121 -4.15 -6.12 -0.39
N VAL A 122 -3.88 -4.82 -0.27
CA VAL A 122 -3.76 -4.16 1.03
C VAL A 122 -5.00 -3.30 1.22
N SER A 123 -5.64 -3.43 2.37
CA SER A 123 -6.69 -2.52 2.83
C SER A 123 -6.09 -1.51 3.81
N ILE A 124 -6.38 -0.24 3.60
CA ILE A 124 -5.81 0.85 4.39
C ILE A 124 -6.95 1.74 4.85
N GLN A 125 -7.12 1.87 6.16
CA GLN A 125 -8.03 2.85 6.71
C GLN A 125 -7.26 4.13 7.03
N VAL A 126 -7.79 5.27 6.58
CA VAL A 126 -7.22 6.58 6.83
C VAL A 126 -8.29 7.44 7.50
N LYS A 127 -7.91 8.07 8.62
CA LYS A 127 -8.70 9.13 9.25
C LYS A 127 -7.92 10.44 9.23
N SER A 128 -8.55 11.50 8.74
CA SER A 128 -8.00 12.85 8.75
C SER A 128 -9.10 13.90 8.70
N ASN A 129 -8.72 15.16 8.83
CA ASN A 129 -9.67 16.26 8.79
C ASN A 129 -10.25 16.49 7.39
N ASN A 130 -9.43 16.47 6.34
CA ASN A 130 -9.94 16.75 4.99
C ASN A 130 -10.50 15.51 4.29
N LEU A 131 -9.89 14.34 4.48
CA LEU A 131 -10.36 13.10 3.83
C LEU A 131 -11.50 12.42 4.61
N GLY A 132 -11.74 12.82 5.87
CA GLY A 132 -12.68 12.13 6.75
C GLY A 132 -12.15 10.75 7.15
N ASN A 133 -13.06 9.78 7.29
CA ASN A 133 -12.74 8.39 7.61
C ASN A 133 -13.01 7.51 6.37
N ILE A 134 -11.95 7.05 5.72
CA ILE A 134 -12.01 6.29 4.48
C ILE A 134 -11.28 4.96 4.61
N GLU A 135 -11.74 3.96 3.87
CA GLU A 135 -11.03 2.69 3.68
C GLU A 135 -10.72 2.53 2.20
N ILE A 136 -9.44 2.28 1.93
CA ILE A 136 -8.83 2.22 0.61
C ILE A 136 -8.40 0.78 0.36
N PHE A 137 -8.79 0.23 -0.78
CA PHE A 137 -8.35 -1.07 -1.26
C PHE A 137 -7.40 -0.86 -2.42
N SER A 138 -6.15 -1.30 -2.23
CA SER A 138 -5.13 -1.22 -3.27
C SER A 138 -5.50 -2.11 -4.47
N PRO A 139 -4.82 -1.93 -5.63
CA PRO A 139 -4.94 -2.89 -6.71
C PRO A 139 -4.42 -4.25 -6.26
N SER A 140 -5.13 -5.32 -6.62
CA SER A 140 -4.66 -6.69 -6.40
C SER A 140 -3.59 -7.02 -7.44
N LYS A 141 -2.40 -7.48 -7.00
CA LYS A 141 -1.29 -7.84 -7.91
C LYS A 141 -0.63 -9.16 -7.51
N LYS A 142 -0.31 -9.98 -8.52
CA LYS A 142 0.52 -11.17 -8.36
C LYS A 142 1.96 -10.77 -8.04
N GLY A 143 2.58 -11.39 -7.03
CA GLY A 143 3.96 -11.07 -6.62
C GLY A 143 4.11 -9.78 -5.81
N GLY A 144 2.99 -9.26 -5.29
CA GLY A 144 2.95 -8.08 -4.44
C GLY A 144 2.83 -6.75 -5.18
N ILE A 145 2.65 -5.70 -4.39
CA ILE A 145 2.44 -4.33 -4.89
C ILE A 145 3.81 -3.63 -4.91
N GLY A 146 4.15 -3.01 -6.04
CA GLY A 146 5.37 -2.21 -6.18
C GLY A 146 5.10 -0.76 -5.79
N GLU A 147 4.76 0.05 -6.78
CA GLU A 147 4.27 1.40 -6.58
C GLU A 147 2.83 1.48 -7.06
N ALA A 148 1.96 2.13 -6.28
CA ALA A 148 0.57 2.35 -6.65
C ALA A 148 0.08 3.66 -6.04
N ILE A 149 -0.49 4.52 -6.88
CA ILE A 149 -1.13 5.74 -6.41
C ILE A 149 -2.50 5.36 -5.87
N LEU A 150 -2.87 5.88 -4.70
CA LEU A 150 -4.16 5.61 -4.06
C LEU A 150 -5.13 6.75 -4.33
N ILE A 151 -4.69 7.99 -4.07
CA ILE A 151 -5.45 9.22 -4.27
C ILE A 151 -4.53 10.26 -4.91
N TRP A 152 -5.02 10.95 -5.94
CA TRP A 152 -4.37 12.11 -6.55
C TRP A 152 -4.73 13.41 -5.83
N ASP A 153 -3.92 14.45 -5.98
CA ASP A 153 -4.22 15.83 -5.56
C ASP A 153 -5.53 16.38 -6.14
N THR A 154 -5.98 15.86 -7.29
CA THR A 154 -7.30 16.13 -7.88
C THR A 154 -8.45 15.40 -7.19
N MET A 155 -8.19 14.66 -6.11
CA MET A 155 -9.15 13.78 -5.40
C MET A 155 -9.66 12.61 -6.24
N GLU A 156 -9.04 12.35 -7.39
CA GLU A 156 -9.32 11.17 -8.21
C GLU A 156 -8.67 9.94 -7.59
N ASN A 157 -9.34 8.79 -7.72
CA ASN A 157 -8.77 7.51 -7.29
C ASN A 157 -7.64 7.09 -8.23
N GLY A 158 -6.68 6.36 -7.66
CA GLY A 158 -5.68 5.64 -8.42
C GLY A 158 -6.28 4.55 -9.32
N LYS A 159 -5.49 4.11 -10.31
CA LYS A 159 -5.92 3.06 -11.24
C LYS A 159 -6.19 1.76 -10.47
N ASN A 160 -7.40 1.21 -10.61
CA ASN A 160 -7.86 0.00 -9.94
C ASN A 160 -7.83 0.09 -8.40
N VAL A 161 -7.98 1.29 -7.85
CA VAL A 161 -8.13 1.55 -6.42
C VAL A 161 -9.61 1.75 -6.12
N TRP A 162 -10.08 1.11 -5.06
CA TRP A 162 -11.44 1.29 -4.58
C TRP A 162 -11.43 1.96 -3.21
N ILE A 163 -12.27 2.97 -3.02
CA ILE A 163 -12.35 3.76 -1.79
C ILE A 163 -13.80 3.76 -1.31
N LYS A 164 -14.01 3.52 -0.02
CA LYS A 164 -15.31 3.65 0.63
C LYS A 164 -15.19 4.56 1.86
N ASN A 165 -16.25 5.29 2.15
CA ASN A 165 -16.36 6.04 3.40
C ASN A 165 -16.75 5.08 4.53
N CYS A 166 -16.08 5.18 5.67
CA CYS A 166 -16.47 4.50 6.89
C CYS A 166 -17.52 5.36 7.62
N LYS A 167 -18.60 4.72 8.07
CA LYS A 167 -19.64 5.38 8.88
C LYS A 167 -19.15 5.60 10.32
#